data_AF-A0A538HWQ0-F1
#
_entry.id   AF-A0A538HWQ0-F1
#
_cell.length_a   1.000
_cell.length_b   1.000
_cell.length_c   1.000
_cell.angle_alpha   90.00
_cell.angle_beta   90.00
_cell.angle_gamma   90.00
#
_symmetry.space_group_name_H-M   'P 1'
#
loop_
_entity.id
_entity.type
_entity.pdbx_description
1 polymer ?
#
loop_
_entity_poly.entity_id
_entity_poly.type
_entity_poly.pdbx_seq_one_letter_code
_entity_poly.pdbx_strand_id
1 'polypeptide(L)'
;MHIPGREPPREMNPALHELGAIAEEIVPLLERANGASWYEEGNDVDQAVLALCRVRRAGAGARGRAGGGDAVVRDMLGEVDAATVIWIASRAISYMDEHGFPETMPASLEVAAPES
;
A
#
# COMPACT_ATOMS: atom_id res chain seq x y z
N MET A 1 -8.90 -27.63 44.47
CA MET A 1 -7.63 -26.93 44.14
C MET A 1 -7.95 -25.95 43.02
N HIS A 2 -8.05 -24.66 43.32
CA HIS A 2 -8.37 -23.61 42.35
C HIS A 2 -7.05 -22.93 41.98
N ILE A 3 -6.66 -23.00 40.71
CA ILE A 3 -5.47 -22.31 40.20
C ILE A 3 -5.91 -20.89 39.82
N PRO A 4 -5.44 -19.82 40.49
CA PRO A 4 -5.81 -18.46 40.15
C PRO A 4 -5.00 -17.96 38.95
N GLY A 5 -5.67 -17.22 38.06
CA GLY A 5 -5.04 -16.18 37.26
C GLY A 5 -4.19 -16.65 36.08
N ARG A 6 -4.83 -17.18 35.04
CA ARG A 6 -4.34 -16.94 33.67
C ARG A 6 -5.37 -16.02 33.02
N GLU A 7 -5.05 -14.72 32.94
CA GLU A 7 -5.78 -13.83 32.05
C GLU A 7 -5.82 -14.52 30.66
N PRO A 8 -6.99 -14.61 30.01
CA PRO A 8 -7.03 -15.06 28.64
C PRO A 8 -6.07 -14.18 27.84
N PRO A 9 -5.29 -14.74 26.89
CA PRO A 9 -4.39 -13.95 26.06
C PRO A 9 -5.19 -12.76 25.53
N ARG A 10 -4.71 -11.52 25.73
CA ARG A 10 -5.28 -10.35 25.05
C ARG A 10 -5.47 -10.75 23.60
N GLU A 11 -6.71 -10.73 23.11
CA GLU A 11 -7.01 -11.00 21.70
C GLU A 11 -6.05 -10.14 20.88
N MET A 12 -5.08 -10.81 20.25
CA MET A 12 -4.07 -10.13 19.48
C MET A 12 -4.79 -9.53 18.28
N ASN A 13 -4.88 -8.20 18.24
CA ASN A 13 -5.55 -7.49 17.16
C ASN A 13 -4.99 -8.02 15.82
N PRO A 14 -5.79 -8.73 15.01
CA PRO A 14 -5.29 -9.38 13.80
C PRO A 14 -4.63 -8.39 12.85
N ALA A 15 -5.13 -7.14 12.81
CA ALA A 15 -4.55 -6.08 12.00
C ALA A 15 -3.19 -5.61 12.51
N LEU A 16 -2.95 -5.61 13.83
CA LEU A 16 -1.62 -5.30 14.38
C LEU A 16 -0.61 -6.42 14.10
N HIS A 17 -1.05 -7.68 14.19
CA HIS A 17 -0.21 -8.83 13.85
C HIS A 17 0.14 -8.87 12.36
N GLU A 18 -0.86 -8.70 11.49
CA GLU A 18 -0.67 -8.61 10.04
C GLU A 18 0.24 -7.43 9.68
N LEU A 19 0.03 -6.26 10.29
CA LEU A 19 0.88 -5.09 10.06
C LEU A 19 2.35 -5.36 10.44
N GLY A 20 2.60 -6.00 11.58
CA GLY A 20 3.94 -6.37 12.01
C GLY A 20 4.61 -7.34 11.05
N ALA A 21 3.90 -8.41 10.65
CA ALA A 21 4.43 -9.41 9.73
C ALA A 21 4.77 -8.82 8.35
N ILE A 22 3.91 -7.94 7.81
CA ILE A 22 4.16 -7.37 6.48
C ILE A 22 5.24 -6.26 6.55
N ALA A 23 5.33 -5.50 7.64
CA ALA A 23 6.29 -4.40 7.76
C ALA A 23 7.75 -4.87 7.71
N GLU A 24 8.06 -6.08 8.21
CA GLU A 24 9.43 -6.62 8.16
C GLU A 24 9.88 -7.00 6.74
N GLU A 25 8.94 -7.38 5.87
CA GLU A 25 9.24 -7.90 4.53
C GLU A 25 8.98 -6.88 3.42
N ILE A 26 8.28 -5.78 3.72
CA ILE A 26 7.80 -4.88 2.67
C ILE A 26 8.94 -4.11 1.99
N VAL A 27 9.92 -3.57 2.72
CA VAL A 27 10.99 -2.75 2.11
C VAL A 27 11.78 -3.55 1.05
N PRO A 28 12.30 -4.76 1.35
CA PRO A 28 12.95 -5.58 0.32
C PRO A 28 12.04 -5.94 -0.87
N LEU A 29 10.74 -6.07 -0.65
CA LEU A 29 9.76 -6.32 -1.71
C LEU A 29 9.57 -5.08 -2.61
N LEU A 30 9.52 -3.89 -2.01
CA LEU A 30 9.41 -2.63 -2.76
C LEU A 30 10.65 -2.41 -3.63
N GLU A 31 11.84 -2.64 -3.11
CA GLU A 31 13.11 -2.43 -3.84
C GLU A 31 13.18 -3.27 -5.14
N ARG A 32 12.53 -4.43 -5.21
CA ARG A 32 12.46 -5.25 -6.43
C ARG A 32 11.68 -4.60 -7.56
N ALA A 33 10.79 -3.64 -7.26
CA ALA A 33 10.04 -2.92 -8.29
C ALA A 33 10.94 -2.06 -9.19
N ASN A 34 12.13 -1.67 -8.70
CA ASN A 34 13.04 -0.83 -9.45
C ASN A 34 13.62 -1.57 -10.66
N GLY A 35 13.28 -1.11 -11.87
CA GLY A 35 13.77 -1.70 -13.12
C GLY A 35 13.03 -2.97 -13.56
N ALA A 36 11.92 -3.32 -12.90
CA ALA A 36 11.11 -4.47 -13.27
C ALA A 36 10.39 -4.26 -14.61
N SER A 37 10.16 -5.35 -15.35
CA SER A 37 9.37 -5.32 -16.58
C SER A 37 7.88 -5.10 -16.27
N TRP A 38 7.21 -4.23 -17.03
CA TRP A 38 5.83 -3.78 -16.79
C TRP A 38 4.74 -4.61 -17.48
N TYR A 39 5.11 -5.28 -18.56
CA TYR A 39 4.13 -5.78 -19.54
C TYR A 39 3.61 -7.18 -19.21
N GLU A 40 4.12 -7.79 -18.14
CA GLU A 40 3.68 -9.10 -17.67
C GLU A 40 2.95 -8.94 -16.33
N GLU A 41 1.76 -9.53 -16.22
CA GLU A 41 1.00 -9.54 -14.96
C GLU A 41 1.78 -10.28 -13.86
N GLY A 42 1.70 -9.75 -12.64
CA GLY A 42 2.31 -10.38 -11.47
C GLY A 42 3.80 -10.10 -11.31
N ASN A 43 4.31 -9.10 -12.05
CA ASN A 43 5.68 -8.61 -11.93
C ASN A 43 5.97 -8.00 -10.53
N ASP A 44 7.24 -7.70 -10.26
CA ASP A 44 7.65 -7.18 -8.95
C ASP A 44 6.95 -5.86 -8.56
N VAL A 45 6.56 -5.02 -9.53
CA VAL A 45 5.80 -3.79 -9.27
C VAL A 45 4.37 -4.10 -8.82
N ASP A 46 3.71 -5.07 -9.46
CA ASP A 46 2.38 -5.54 -9.03
C ASP A 46 2.42 -6.11 -7.61
N GLN A 47 3.45 -6.91 -7.30
CA GLN A 47 3.63 -7.47 -5.96
C GLN A 47 3.86 -6.37 -4.91
N ALA A 48 4.68 -5.36 -5.23
CA ALA A 48 4.92 -4.20 -4.38
C ALA A 48 3.62 -3.41 -4.11
N VAL A 49 2.85 -3.12 -5.16
CA VAL A 49 1.55 -2.42 -5.04
C VAL A 49 0.55 -3.23 -4.21
N LEU A 50 0.49 -4.55 -4.42
CA LEU A 50 -0.37 -5.45 -3.64
C LEU A 50 0.01 -5.42 -2.15
N ALA A 51 1.30 -5.46 -1.83
CA ALA A 51 1.78 -5.39 -0.46
C ALA A 51 1.46 -4.05 0.20
N LEU A 52 1.67 -2.92 -0.50
CA LEU A 52 1.28 -1.59 -0.03
C LEU A 52 -0.22 -1.51 0.25
N CYS A 53 -1.06 -2.11 -0.58
CA CYS A 53 -2.50 -2.16 -0.36
C CYS A 53 -2.87 -2.96 0.90
N ARG A 54 -2.18 -4.07 1.17
CA ARG A 54 -2.39 -4.88 2.39
C ARG A 54 -1.96 -4.11 3.63
N VAL A 55 -0.76 -3.51 3.62
CA VAL A 55 -0.26 -2.67 4.71
C VAL A 55 -1.17 -1.49 4.99
N ARG A 56 -1.69 -0.84 3.95
CA ARG A 56 -2.66 0.24 4.11
C ARG A 56 -3.90 -0.23 4.87
N ARG A 57 -4.48 -1.37 4.49
CA ARG A 57 -5.66 -1.93 5.16
C ARG A 57 -5.37 -2.32 6.60
N ALA A 58 -4.26 -3.01 6.85
CA ALA A 58 -3.81 -3.39 8.18
C ALA A 58 -3.57 -2.15 9.06
N GLY A 59 -2.87 -1.14 8.54
CA GLY A 59 -2.62 0.13 9.21
C GLY A 59 -3.89 0.92 9.52
N ALA A 60 -4.87 0.91 8.62
CA ALA A 60 -6.17 1.52 8.87
C ALA A 60 -6.95 0.79 9.98
N GLY A 61 -6.94 -0.56 9.97
CA GLY A 61 -7.56 -1.40 10.99
C GLY A 61 -6.89 -1.23 12.36
N ALA A 62 -5.56 -1.23 12.40
CA ALA A 62 -4.76 -1.02 13.61
C ALA A 62 -5.01 0.34 14.26
N ARG A 63 -5.24 1.39 13.45
CA ARG A 63 -5.37 2.78 13.92
C ARG A 63 -6.83 3.28 13.93
N GLY A 64 -7.79 2.44 13.56
CA GLY A 64 -9.22 2.75 13.54
C GLY A 64 -9.65 3.84 12.55
N ARG A 65 -8.81 4.18 11.55
CA ARG A 65 -9.10 5.23 10.56
C ARG A 65 -8.30 5.07 9.28
N ALA A 66 -8.88 5.47 8.14
CA ALA A 66 -8.24 5.40 6.83
C ALA A 66 -6.87 6.11 6.79
N GLY A 67 -6.78 7.32 7.34
CA GLY A 67 -5.53 8.09 7.40
C GLY A 67 -4.40 7.40 8.19
N GLY A 68 -4.75 6.44 9.05
CA GLY A 68 -3.77 5.58 9.70
C GLY A 68 -3.08 4.64 8.72
N GLY A 69 -3.83 4.06 7.78
CA GLY A 69 -3.27 3.25 6.70
C GLY A 69 -2.39 4.07 5.76
N ASP A 70 -2.86 5.26 5.37
CA ASP A 70 -2.12 6.14 4.47
C ASP A 70 -0.78 6.60 5.08
N ALA A 71 -0.73 6.80 6.40
CA ALA A 71 0.51 7.11 7.10
C ALA A 71 1.50 5.94 7.02
N VAL A 72 1.07 4.69 7.23
CA VAL A 72 1.99 3.55 7.09
C VAL A 72 2.55 3.45 5.68
N VAL A 73 1.70 3.61 4.66
CA VAL A 73 2.15 3.56 3.27
C VAL A 73 3.23 4.60 2.99
N ARG A 74 3.05 5.84 3.48
CA ARG A 74 4.05 6.89 3.35
C ARG A 74 5.35 6.56 4.10
N ASP A 75 5.24 5.99 5.30
CA ASP A 75 6.41 5.56 6.08
C ASP A 75 7.21 4.51 5.27
N MET A 76 6.55 3.48 4.73
CA MET A 76 7.22 2.42 3.95
C MET A 76 7.82 2.92 2.63
N LEU A 77 7.12 3.79 1.90
CA LEU A 77 7.66 4.42 0.69
C LEU A 77 8.84 5.37 1.01
N GLY A 78 8.91 5.90 2.22
CA GLY A 78 10.02 6.75 2.69
C GLY A 78 11.31 5.98 2.97
N GLU A 79 11.25 4.65 3.09
CA GLU A 79 12.40 3.77 3.33
C GLU A 79 13.11 3.32 2.04
N VAL A 80 12.51 3.56 0.85
CA VAL A 80 13.08 3.17 -0.45
C VAL A 80 13.54 4.38 -1.27
N ASP A 81 14.36 4.14 -2.28
CA ASP A 81 14.84 5.20 -3.16
C ASP A 81 13.73 5.80 -4.04
N ALA A 82 13.97 7.02 -4.53
CA ALA A 82 13.01 7.74 -5.37
C ALA A 82 12.72 7.00 -6.69
N ALA A 83 13.68 6.25 -7.22
CA ALA A 83 13.50 5.49 -8.46
C ALA A 83 12.44 4.38 -8.27
N THR A 84 12.51 3.66 -7.15
CA THR A 84 11.55 2.64 -6.72
C THR A 84 10.15 3.24 -6.58
N VAL A 85 10.03 4.41 -5.95
CA VAL A 85 8.76 5.13 -5.83
C VAL A 85 8.19 5.50 -7.20
N ILE A 86 9.02 5.93 -8.15
CA ILE A 86 8.59 6.23 -9.53
C ILE A 86 8.04 4.98 -10.20
N TRP A 87 8.70 3.83 -10.07
CA TRP A 87 8.20 2.57 -10.63
C TRP A 87 6.83 2.19 -10.06
N ILE A 88 6.67 2.26 -8.74
CA ILE A 88 5.39 1.97 -8.07
C ILE A 88 4.29 2.97 -8.50
N ALA A 89 4.62 4.27 -8.54
CA ALA A 89 3.67 5.33 -8.88
C ALA A 89 3.17 5.21 -10.33
N SER A 90 4.07 4.95 -11.27
CA SER A 90 3.71 4.72 -12.66
C SER A 90 2.77 3.52 -12.82
N ARG A 91 2.90 2.45 -12.01
CA ARG A 91 2.01 1.28 -12.10
C ARG A 91 0.64 1.63 -11.57
N ALA A 92 0.61 2.34 -10.44
CA ALA A 92 -0.64 2.82 -9.88
C ALA A 92 -1.39 3.72 -10.88
N ILE A 93 -0.69 4.59 -11.60
CA ILE A 93 -1.28 5.43 -12.66
C ILE A 93 -1.81 4.58 -13.80
N SER A 94 -1.02 3.65 -14.36
CA SER A 94 -1.50 2.74 -15.41
C SER A 94 -2.73 1.95 -14.96
N TYR A 95 -2.73 1.43 -13.74
CA TYR A 95 -3.87 0.72 -13.19
C TYR A 95 -5.11 1.62 -13.07
N MET A 96 -4.94 2.86 -12.60
CA MET A 96 -6.05 3.83 -12.51
C MET A 96 -6.63 4.15 -13.89
N ASP A 97 -5.77 4.39 -14.89
CA ASP A 97 -6.14 4.63 -16.30
C ASP A 97 -6.92 3.45 -16.89
N GLU A 98 -6.39 2.24 -16.72
CA GLU A 98 -7.02 0.99 -17.17
C GLU A 98 -8.39 0.71 -16.52
N HIS A 99 -8.67 1.31 -15.35
CA HIS A 99 -9.85 1.02 -14.52
C HIS A 99 -10.82 2.20 -14.37
N GLY A 100 -10.76 3.18 -15.29
CA GLY A 100 -11.80 4.22 -15.43
C GLY A 100 -11.57 5.49 -14.63
N PHE A 101 -10.36 5.71 -14.14
CA PHE A 101 -9.89 7.06 -13.83
C PHE A 101 -9.12 7.59 -15.05
N PRO A 102 -9.34 8.82 -15.53
CA PRO A 102 -10.09 9.88 -14.88
C PRO A 102 -11.57 9.97 -15.30
N GLU A 103 -12.11 9.08 -16.11
CA GLU A 103 -13.48 9.18 -16.66
C GLU A 103 -14.57 9.20 -15.57
N THR A 104 -14.27 8.64 -14.40
CA THR A 104 -15.12 8.68 -13.21
C THR A 104 -15.05 9.99 -12.41
N MET A 105 -14.14 10.90 -12.75
CA MET A 105 -13.96 12.18 -12.07
C MET A 105 -14.91 13.25 -12.61
N PRO A 106 -15.31 14.23 -11.77
CA PRO A 106 -16.08 15.37 -12.25
C PRO A 106 -15.35 16.15 -13.36
N ALA A 107 -16.07 16.49 -14.44
CA ALA A 107 -15.56 17.26 -15.56
C ALA A 107 -14.95 18.62 -15.16
N SER A 108 -15.30 19.15 -13.99
CA SER A 108 -14.68 20.36 -13.42
C SER A 108 -13.17 20.21 -13.13
N LEU A 109 -12.63 19.00 -13.17
CA LEU A 109 -11.22 18.70 -12.93
C LEU A 109 -10.42 18.51 -14.22
N GLU A 110 -11.06 18.49 -15.39
CA GLU A 110 -10.34 18.46 -16.66
C GLU A 110 -9.53 19.75 -16.80
N VAL A 111 -8.20 19.63 -16.76
CA VAL A 111 -7.31 20.74 -17.08
C VAL A 111 -7.46 21.00 -18.57
N ALA A 112 -8.10 22.13 -18.92
CA ALA A 112 -8.19 22.57 -20.31
C ALA A 112 -6.78 22.61 -20.89
N ALA A 113 -6.57 21.90 -22.01
CA ALA A 113 -5.30 21.95 -22.71
C ALA A 113 -4.97 23.43 -23.02
N PRO A 114 -3.73 23.88 -22.80
CA PRO A 114 -3.36 25.26 -23.13
C PRO A 114 -3.64 25.50 -24.62
N GLU A 115 -4.41 26.55 -24.92
CA GLU A 115 -4.62 26.98 -26.30
C GLU A 115 -3.26 27.27 -26.94
N SER A 116 -3.01 26.66 -28.10
CA SER A 116 -1.76 26.75 -28.85
C SER A 116 -1.61 28.09 -29.56
#